data_AF-A0A9W4T8E6-F1
#
_entry.id   AF-A0A9W4T8E6-F1
#
_cell.length_a   1.000
_cell.length_b   1.000
_cell.length_c   1.000
_cell.angle_alpha   90.00
_cell.angle_beta   90.00
_cell.angle_gamma   90.00
#
_symmetry.space_group_name_H-M   'P 1'
#
loop_
_entity.id
_entity.type
_entity.pdbx_description
1 polymer ?
#
loop_
_entity_poly.entity_id
_entity_poly.type
_entity_poly.pdbx_seq_one_letter_code
_entity_poly.pdbx_strand_id
1 'polypeptide(L)'
;DLGLCKPVEYFQLSKKNEIYGVLPLVAPEILRGQPYTLASDIYSFSMIMWELISEVPPFNNEAHDFQLSLNICKDKRPQIIKNTPQCYINLMKNCWNENPLKRPIASKIKKIIKN
;
A
#
# COMPACT_ATOMS: atom_id res chain seq x y z
N ASP A 1 -3.06 -12.61 -9.75
CA ASP A 1 -2.62 -12.31 -11.11
C ASP A 1 -1.83 -11.00 -11.07
N LEU A 2 -0.63 -10.95 -11.68
CA LEU A 2 0.21 -9.75 -11.81
C LEU A 2 0.24 -9.24 -13.26
N GLY A 3 -0.70 -9.65 -14.10
CA GLY A 3 -0.70 -9.45 -15.56
C GLY A 3 -0.61 -7.99 -16.05
N LEU A 4 -0.79 -7.00 -15.17
CA LEU A 4 -0.61 -5.57 -15.45
C LEU A 4 0.62 -4.95 -14.77
N CYS A 5 1.39 -5.71 -14.00
CA CYS A 5 2.57 -5.22 -13.30
C CYS A 5 3.72 -4.95 -14.29
N LYS A 6 4.46 -3.87 -14.03
CA LYS A 6 5.69 -3.52 -14.75
C LYS A 6 6.84 -3.40 -13.75
N PRO A 7 8.09 -3.67 -14.16
CA PRO A 7 9.26 -3.43 -13.32
C PRO A 7 9.37 -1.95 -12.96
N VAL A 8 9.97 -1.64 -11.82
CA VAL A 8 10.17 -0.26 -11.35
C VAL A 8 10.95 0.57 -12.38
N GLU A 9 11.93 -0.03 -13.06
CA GLU A 9 12.74 0.59 -14.09
C GLU A 9 11.89 1.09 -15.27
N TYR A 10 10.80 0.41 -15.59
CA TYR A 10 9.88 0.83 -16.65
C TYR A 10 9.22 2.18 -16.34
N PHE A 11 8.79 2.38 -15.09
CA PHE A 11 8.11 3.60 -14.66
C PHE A 11 9.06 4.81 -14.54
N GLN A 12 10.34 4.55 -14.25
CA GLN A 12 11.37 5.60 -14.28
C GLN A 12 11.65 6.09 -15.70
N LEU A 13 11.51 5.22 -16.69
CA LEU A 13 11.75 5.52 -18.11
C LEU A 13 10.52 6.12 -18.80
N SER A 14 9.30 5.79 -18.34
CA SER A 14 8.08 6.35 -18.89
C SER A 14 7.90 7.81 -18.45
N LYS A 15 8.09 8.77 -19.36
CA LYS A 15 7.79 10.21 -19.14
C LYS A 15 6.31 10.54 -18.88
N LYS A 16 5.44 9.53 -18.74
CA LYS A 16 4.02 9.67 -18.47
C LYS A 16 3.76 9.33 -17.00
N ASN A 17 3.25 10.30 -16.24
CA ASN A 17 2.76 10.12 -14.87
C ASN A 17 1.39 9.39 -14.86
N GLU A 18 1.24 8.34 -15.66
CA GLU A 18 0.04 7.51 -15.64
C GLU A 18 0.10 6.62 -14.39
N ILE A 19 -0.91 6.75 -13.52
CA ILE A 19 -1.04 5.95 -12.30
C ILE A 19 -1.74 4.64 -12.69
N TYR A 20 -1.05 3.53 -12.47
CA TYR A 20 -1.58 2.18 -12.72
C TYR A 20 -1.82 1.43 -11.41
N GLY A 21 -3.03 0.92 -11.21
CA GLY A 21 -3.31 0.05 -10.07
C GLY A 21 -4.72 0.21 -9.52
N VAL A 22 -5.05 -0.63 -8.54
CA VAL A 22 -6.30 -0.55 -7.78
C VAL A 22 -6.12 0.53 -6.72
N LEU A 23 -6.91 1.60 -6.77
CA LEU A 23 -6.68 2.84 -6.01
C LEU A 23 -6.30 2.62 -4.52
N PRO A 24 -7.02 1.81 -3.73
CA PRO A 24 -6.63 1.50 -2.34
C PRO A 24 -5.23 0.92 -2.15
N LEU A 25 -4.68 0.21 -3.14
CA LEU A 25 -3.36 -0.42 -3.10
C LEU A 25 -2.24 0.55 -3.51
N VAL A 26 -2.56 1.70 -4.10
CA VAL A 26 -1.57 2.66 -4.61
C VAL A 26 -1.05 3.53 -3.45
N ALA A 27 0.27 3.57 -3.28
CA ALA A 27 0.91 4.32 -2.21
C ALA A 27 0.72 5.85 -2.37
N PRO A 28 0.63 6.62 -1.26
CA PRO A 28 0.31 8.04 -1.30
C PRO A 28 1.33 8.88 -2.08
N GLU A 29 2.62 8.52 -2.06
CA GLU A 29 3.63 9.19 -2.88
C GLU A 29 3.39 9.01 -4.38
N ILE A 30 2.87 7.85 -4.79
CA ILE A 30 2.56 7.56 -6.20
C ILE A 30 1.31 8.34 -6.64
N LEU A 31 0.30 8.43 -5.77
CA LEU A 31 -0.86 9.28 -6.01
C LEU A 31 -0.50 10.77 -6.13
N ARG A 32 0.64 11.18 -5.57
CA ARG A 32 1.23 12.53 -5.73
C ARG A 32 2.13 12.67 -6.96
N GLY A 33 2.16 11.67 -7.83
CA GLY A 33 2.94 11.67 -9.07
C GLY A 33 4.42 11.34 -8.90
N GLN A 34 4.83 10.74 -7.78
CA GLN A 34 6.17 10.16 -7.65
C GLN A 34 6.25 8.81 -8.38
N PRO A 35 7.43 8.41 -8.89
CA PRO A 35 7.60 7.12 -9.54
C PRO A 35 7.43 5.96 -8.55
N TYR A 36 7.02 4.80 -9.07
CA TYR A 36 6.97 3.55 -8.31
C TYR A 36 8.32 3.19 -7.71
N THR A 37 8.30 2.62 -6.51
CA THR A 37 9.50 2.17 -5.79
C THR A 37 9.22 0.85 -5.07
N LEU A 38 10.27 0.18 -4.61
CA LEU A 38 10.12 -0.97 -3.72
C LEU A 38 9.32 -0.61 -2.45
N ALA A 39 9.42 0.62 -1.95
CA ALA A 39 8.65 1.06 -0.79
C ALA A 39 7.15 1.22 -1.09
N SER A 40 6.77 1.52 -2.34
CA SER A 40 5.37 1.52 -2.75
C SER A 40 4.78 0.11 -2.79
N ASP A 41 5.57 -0.90 -3.18
CA ASP A 41 5.13 -2.30 -3.10
C ASP A 41 4.88 -2.75 -1.65
N ILE A 42 5.70 -2.26 -0.70
CA ILE A 42 5.48 -2.52 0.74
C ILE A 42 4.19 -1.89 1.25
N TYR A 43 3.82 -0.70 0.74
CA TYR A 43 2.52 -0.12 1.04
C TYR A 43 1.39 -0.99 0.48
N SER A 44 1.46 -1.41 -0.78
CA SER A 44 0.44 -2.31 -1.35
C SER A 44 0.32 -3.61 -0.56
N PHE A 45 1.45 -4.18 -0.11
CA PHE A 45 1.46 -5.36 0.76
C PHE A 45 0.71 -5.15 2.08
N SER A 46 0.81 -3.97 2.69
CA SER A 46 0.05 -3.65 3.91
C SER A 46 -1.46 -3.58 3.70
N MET A 47 -1.90 -3.18 2.51
CA MET A 47 -3.32 -3.14 2.15
C MET A 47 -3.86 -4.55 1.91
N ILE A 48 -3.04 -5.42 1.31
CA ILE A 48 -3.32 -6.86 1.21
C ILE A 48 -3.38 -7.48 2.61
N MET A 49 -2.45 -7.14 3.51
CA MET A 49 -2.51 -7.59 4.91
C MET A 49 -3.83 -7.18 5.57
N TRP A 50 -4.27 -5.94 5.35
CA TRP A 50 -5.55 -5.48 5.88
C TRP A 50 -6.72 -6.28 5.32
N GLU A 51 -6.75 -6.50 4.00
CA GLU A 51 -7.77 -7.28 3.29
C GLU A 51 -7.85 -8.73 3.79
N LEU A 52 -6.71 -9.37 4.10
CA LEU A 52 -6.68 -10.73 4.65
C LEU A 52 -7.35 -10.84 6.03
N ILE A 53 -7.32 -9.76 6.82
CA ILE A 53 -7.93 -9.74 8.15
C ILE A 53 -9.39 -9.30 8.11
N SER A 54 -9.74 -8.41 7.19
CA SER A 54 -11.11 -7.90 7.06
C SER A 54 -11.99 -8.75 6.16
N GLU A 55 -11.40 -9.62 5.34
CA GLU A 55 -12.06 -10.44 4.30
C GLU A 55 -12.80 -9.60 3.24
N VAL A 56 -12.50 -8.30 3.16
CA VAL A 56 -13.08 -7.37 2.17
C VAL A 56 -12.03 -6.41 1.64
N PRO A 57 -12.20 -5.85 0.42
CA PRO A 57 -11.28 -4.87 -0.13
C PRO A 57 -11.12 -3.63 0.79
N PRO A 58 -9.92 -3.02 0.86
CA PRO A 58 -9.73 -1.79 1.62
C PRO A 58 -10.62 -0.67 1.07
N PHE A 59 -11.32 0.03 1.97
CA PHE A 59 -12.29 1.09 1.63
C PHE A 59 -13.50 0.61 0.80
N ASN A 60 -13.91 -0.66 0.90
CA ASN A 60 -15.04 -1.23 0.15
C ASN A 60 -16.39 -0.47 0.32
N ASN A 61 -16.53 0.36 1.33
CA ASN A 61 -17.71 1.20 1.59
C ASN A 61 -17.60 2.62 1.00
N GLU A 62 -16.56 2.93 0.24
CA GLU A 62 -16.29 4.25 -0.34
C GLU A 62 -16.12 4.17 -1.86
N ALA A 63 -16.44 5.27 -2.55
CA ALA A 63 -16.15 5.37 -3.98
C ALA A 63 -14.63 5.41 -4.20
N HIS A 64 -14.13 4.60 -5.14
CA HIS A 64 -12.73 4.58 -5.54
C HIS A 64 -12.41 5.71 -6.53
N ASP A 65 -12.56 6.95 -6.08
CA ASP A 65 -12.48 8.15 -6.89
C ASP A 65 -11.32 9.09 -6.47
N PHE A 66 -11.30 10.28 -7.08
CA PHE A 66 -10.31 11.32 -6.76
C PHE A 66 -10.41 11.79 -5.29
N GLN A 67 -11.59 11.75 -4.67
CA GLN A 67 -11.72 12.15 -3.28
C GLN A 67 -11.07 11.13 -2.34
N LEU A 68 -11.22 9.84 -2.62
CA LEU A 68 -10.51 8.80 -1.87
C LEU A 68 -8.99 8.93 -2.04
N SER A 69 -8.50 9.21 -3.26
CA SER A 69 -7.06 9.40 -3.50
C SER A 69 -6.49 10.58 -2.68
N LEU A 70 -7.21 11.71 -2.63
CA LEU A 70 -6.85 12.85 -1.79
C LEU A 70 -6.85 12.50 -0.30
N ASN A 71 -7.82 11.70 0.15
CA ASN A 71 -7.92 11.29 1.55
C ASN A 71 -6.75 10.37 1.94
N ILE A 72 -6.37 9.42 1.08
CA ILE A 72 -5.20 8.55 1.29
C ILE A 72 -3.92 9.40 1.42
N CYS A 73 -3.78 10.41 0.55
CA CYS A 73 -2.72 11.42 0.62
C CYS A 73 -2.78 12.33 1.86
N LYS A 74 -3.86 12.28 2.65
CA LYS A 74 -4.00 12.96 3.94
C LYS A 74 -3.93 11.98 5.11
N ASP A 75 -3.20 10.88 4.92
CA ASP A 75 -2.98 9.82 5.91
C ASP A 75 -4.25 9.03 6.29
N LYS A 76 -5.30 9.05 5.46
CA LYS A 76 -6.44 8.14 5.64
C LYS A 76 -5.96 6.70 5.49
N ARG A 77 -6.34 5.84 6.45
CA ARG A 77 -6.08 4.39 6.45
C ARG A 77 -7.38 3.63 6.78
N PRO A 78 -7.52 2.37 6.34
CA PRO A 78 -8.64 1.54 6.75
C PRO A 78 -8.71 1.34 8.28
N GLN A 79 -9.91 1.14 8.80
CA GLN A 79 -10.11 0.91 10.24
C GLN A 79 -9.45 -0.40 10.68
N ILE A 80 -8.78 -0.40 11.83
CA ILE A 80 -8.24 -1.62 12.42
C ILE A 80 -9.38 -2.53 12.89
N ILE A 81 -9.43 -3.75 12.37
CA ILE A 81 -10.42 -4.77 12.76
C ILE A 81 -10.22 -5.16 14.23
N LYS A 82 -11.33 -5.31 14.95
CA LYS A 82 -11.30 -5.71 16.37
C LYS A 82 -10.71 -7.12 16.49
N ASN A 83 -9.98 -7.37 17.56
CA ASN A 83 -9.31 -8.65 17.87
C ASN A 83 -8.16 -9.03 16.93
N THR A 84 -7.73 -8.15 16.02
CA THR A 84 -6.49 -8.38 15.25
C THR A 84 -5.29 -8.43 16.19
N PRO A 85 -4.42 -9.46 16.10
CA PRO A 85 -3.22 -9.55 16.94
C PRO A 85 -2.34 -8.30 16.84
N GLN A 86 -1.84 -7.81 17.99
CA GLN A 86 -1.07 -6.55 18.03
C GLN A 86 0.20 -6.62 17.19
N CYS A 87 0.86 -7.77 17.11
CA CYS A 87 2.03 -7.97 16.25
C CYS A 87 1.70 -7.73 14.77
N TYR A 88 0.53 -8.19 14.32
CA TYR A 88 0.04 -8.01 12.96
C TYR A 88 -0.29 -6.54 12.69
N ILE A 89 -1.00 -5.89 13.63
CA ILE A 89 -1.30 -4.44 13.55
C ILE A 89 -0.01 -3.64 13.43
N ASN A 90 0.99 -3.93 14.27
CA ASN A 90 2.27 -3.22 14.26
C ASN A 90 3.01 -3.40 12.94
N LEU A 91 3.07 -4.64 12.42
CA LEU A 91 3.72 -4.92 11.14
C LEU A 91 2.99 -4.20 9.98
N MET A 92 1.67 -4.32 9.90
CA MET A 92 0.84 -3.65 8.91
C MET A 92 1.03 -2.13 8.97
N LYS A 93 1.02 -1.55 10.17
CA LYS A 93 1.24 -0.11 10.37
C LYS A 93 2.63 0.37 9.94
N ASN A 94 3.65 -0.44 10.17
CA ASN A 94 4.99 -0.14 9.68
C ASN A 94 5.06 -0.18 8.14
N CYS A 95 4.30 -1.07 7.51
CA CYS A 95 4.29 -1.21 6.05
C CYS A 95 3.49 -0.09 5.34
N TRP A 96 2.41 0.45 5.93
CA TRP A 96 1.68 1.60 5.38
C TRP A 96 2.13 2.97 5.89
N ASN A 97 3.37 3.09 6.40
CA ASN A 97 3.86 4.35 6.94
C ASN A 97 3.80 5.46 5.88
N GLU A 98 3.36 6.66 6.26
CA GLU A 98 3.26 7.80 5.34
C GLU A 98 4.63 8.13 4.72
N ASN A 99 5.71 8.04 5.50
CA ASN A 99 7.06 8.19 4.97
C ASN A 99 7.55 6.87 4.37
N PRO A 100 7.77 6.77 3.04
CA PRO A 100 8.23 5.55 2.39
C PRO A 100 9.58 5.06 2.93
N LEU A 101 10.46 5.96 3.40
CA LEU A 101 11.75 5.60 3.98
C LEU A 101 11.66 4.89 5.33
N LYS A 102 10.51 5.02 6.02
CA LYS A 102 10.26 4.34 7.30
C LYS A 102 9.65 2.95 7.11
N ARG A 103 9.25 2.59 5.88
CA ARG A 103 8.68 1.27 5.58
C ARG A 103 9.79 0.20 5.59
N PRO A 104 9.56 -0.98 6.17
CA PRO A 104 10.55 -2.04 6.20
C PRO A 104 10.74 -2.65 4.80
N ILE A 105 11.96 -3.06 4.46
CA ILE A 105 12.20 -3.82 3.23
C ILE A 105 11.60 -5.24 3.33
N ALA A 106 11.26 -5.83 2.19
CA ALA A 106 10.62 -7.15 2.11
C ALA A 106 11.40 -8.26 2.85
N SER A 107 12.74 -8.24 2.81
CA SER A 107 13.57 -9.21 3.52
C SER A 107 13.44 -9.11 5.05
N LYS A 108 13.20 -7.90 5.60
CA LYS A 108 12.93 -7.69 7.03
C LYS A 108 11.53 -8.19 7.40
N ILE A 109 10.52 -7.91 6.57
CA ILE A 109 9.15 -8.40 6.76
C ILE A 109 9.13 -9.93 6.79
N LYS A 110 9.78 -10.59 5.83
CA LYS A 110 9.90 -12.06 5.78
C LYS A 110 10.48 -12.66 7.06
N LYS A 111 11.46 -11.99 7.68
CA LYS A 111 12.03 -12.44 8.97
C LYS A 111 11.03 -12.28 10.11
N ILE A 112 10.27 -11.18 10.14
CA ILE A 112 9.25 -10.93 11.18
C ILE A 112 8.12 -11.97 11.10
N ILE A 113 7.65 -12.31 9.89
CA ILE A 113 6.54 -13.26 9.69
C ILE A 113 6.92 -14.71 10.02
N LYS A 114 8.21 -15.06 9.88
CA LYS A 114 8.70 -16.42 10.15
C LYS A 114 8.90 -16.73 11.63
N ASN A 115 8.94 -15.71 12.48
CA ASN A 115 9.10 -15.83 13.92
C ASN A 115 7.73 -16.03 14.58
#